data_AF-A0A399R845-F1
#
_entry.id   AF-A0A399R845-F1
#
_cell.length_a   1.000
_cell.length_b   1.000
_cell.length_c   1.000
_cell.angle_alpha   90.00
_cell.angle_beta   90.00
_cell.angle_gamma   90.00
#
_symmetry.space_group_name_H-M   'P 1'
#
loop_
_entity.id
_entity.type
_entity.pdbx_description
1 polymer ?
#
loop_
_entity_poly.entity_id
_entity_poly.type
_entity_poly.pdbx_seq_one_letter_code
_entity_poly.pdbx_strand_id
1 'polypeptide(L)' 'MASAFLAAGCSTMGRPYIGGNDCDEIVDARARLDCLERADRAESEWREELRREQEEKEKEKTDKD' A
#
# COMPACT_ATOMS: atom_id res chain seq x y z
N MET A 1 2.73 -33.79 16.80
CA MET A 1 3.61 -33.69 15.63
C MET A 1 2.85 -32.97 14.53
N ALA A 2 3.57 -32.15 13.76
CA ALA A 2 3.14 -31.44 12.56
C ALA A 2 2.20 -30.25 12.79
N SER A 3 2.40 -29.08 12.22
CA SER A 3 3.51 -28.56 11.42
C SER A 3 3.36 -27.05 11.45
N ALA A 4 4.49 -26.36 11.48
CA ALA A 4 4.58 -24.93 11.30
C ALA A 4 3.98 -24.51 9.95
N PHE A 5 3.10 -23.51 9.96
CA PHE A 5 2.89 -22.64 8.80
C PHE A 5 3.42 -21.26 9.18
N LEU A 6 4.74 -21.11 9.07
CA LEU A 6 5.40 -19.84 8.82
C LEU A 6 5.00 -19.42 7.39
N ALA A 7 3.82 -18.82 7.25
CA ALA A 7 3.47 -18.12 6.03
C ALA A 7 4.27 -16.81 6.04
N ALA A 8 5.42 -16.89 5.39
CA ALA A 8 6.16 -15.84 4.71
C ALA A 8 5.68 -14.42 5.03
N GLY A 9 6.56 -13.65 5.67
CA GLY A 9 6.59 -12.21 5.42
C GLY A 9 6.57 -12.02 3.91
N CYS A 10 5.43 -11.59 3.39
CA CYS A 10 5.25 -11.23 2.00
C CYS A 10 5.98 -9.90 1.84
N SER A 11 7.30 -9.99 1.73
CA SER A 11 8.18 -8.89 1.33
C SER A 11 7.97 -8.60 -0.16
N THR A 12 6.73 -8.40 -0.58
CA THR A 12 6.48 -7.59 -1.77
C THR A 12 6.43 -6.17 -1.27
N MET A 13 7.56 -5.49 -1.35
CA MET A 13 7.64 -4.03 -1.32
C MET A 13 7.02 -3.46 -2.61
N GLY A 14 5.84 -3.96 -2.96
CA GLY A 14 4.98 -3.48 -4.03
C GLY A 14 3.85 -2.70 -3.39
N ARG A 15 3.36 -1.69 -4.09
CA ARG A 15 2.23 -0.89 -3.63
C ARG A 15 1.06 -1.82 -3.28
N PRO A 16 0.42 -1.70 -2.10
CA PRO A 16 -0.68 -2.58 -1.70
C PRO A 16 -2.00 -2.26 -2.41
N TYR A 17 -1.96 -1.35 -3.40
CA TYR A 17 -3.10 -0.88 -4.17
C TYR A 17 -2.85 -1.05 -5.67
N ILE A 18 -3.95 -1.22 -6.39
CA ILE A 18 -4.02 -1.22 -7.85
C ILE A 18 -3.51 0.15 -8.35
N GLY A 19 -2.52 0.15 -9.24
CA GLY A 19 -1.96 1.36 -9.81
C GLY A 19 -2.83 1.89 -10.95
N GLY A 20 -2.72 3.17 -11.28
CA GLY A 20 -3.53 3.76 -12.37
C GLY A 20 -3.35 3.06 -13.74
N ASN A 21 -2.19 2.44 -13.97
CA ASN A 21 -1.89 1.65 -15.17
C ASN A 21 -2.75 0.39 -15.29
N ASP A 22 -3.25 -0.16 -14.17
CA ASP A 22 -4.14 -1.33 -14.18
C ASP A 22 -5.57 -0.95 -14.64
N CYS A 23 -5.91 0.35 -14.61
CA CYS A 23 -7.18 0.87 -15.11
C CYS A 23 -7.16 1.15 -16.62
N ASP A 24 -6.00 1.04 -17.29
CA ASP A 24 -5.86 1.35 -18.71
C ASP A 24 -6.46 0.29 -19.63
N GLU A 25 -6.64 -0.94 -19.14
CA GLU A 25 -7.34 -2.03 -19.86
C GLU A 25 -8.87 -1.83 -19.90
N ILE A 26 -9.40 -0.90 -19.10
CA ILE A 26 -10.83 -0.61 -19.04
C ILE A 26 -11.22 0.30 -20.20
N VAL A 27 -11.93 -0.27 -21.17
CA VAL A 27 -12.43 0.44 -22.37
C VAL A 27 -13.58 1.41 -22.03
N ASP A 28 -14.39 1.08 -21.02
CA ASP A 28 -15.47 1.96 -20.58
C ASP A 28 -14.92 3.16 -19.79
N ALA A 29 -15.18 4.36 -20.29
CA ALA A 29 -14.62 5.59 -19.73
C ALA A 29 -15.06 5.85 -18.28
N ARG A 30 -16.28 5.46 -17.91
CA ARG A 30 -16.79 5.68 -16.56
C ARG A 30 -16.21 4.67 -15.58
N ALA A 31 -16.16 3.40 -15.97
CA ALA A 31 -15.51 2.36 -15.18
C ALA A 31 -14.00 2.63 -15.01
N ARG A 32 -13.34 3.22 -16.02
CA ARG A 32 -11.95 3.66 -15.92
C ARG A 32 -11.78 4.79 -14.90
N LEU A 33 -12.64 5.80 -14.93
CA LEU A 33 -12.61 6.89 -13.94
C LEU A 33 -12.83 6.37 -12.51
N ASP A 34 -13.83 5.50 -12.30
CA ASP A 34 -14.10 4.90 -10.99
C ASP A 34 -12.92 4.04 -10.49
N CYS A 35 -12.21 3.36 -11.40
CA CYS A 35 -11.01 2.60 -11.08
C CYS A 35 -9.86 3.53 -10.66
N LEU A 36 -9.61 4.59 -11.43
CA LEU A 36 -8.57 5.57 -11.13
C LEU A 36 -8.82 6.29 -9.79
N GLU A 37 -10.07 6.64 -9.48
CA GLU A 37 -10.41 7.26 -8.20
C GLU A 37 -10.11 6.34 -7.01
N ARG A 38 -10.42 5.04 -7.14
CA ARG A 38 -10.11 4.07 -6.10
C ARG A 38 -8.61 3.85 -5.94
N ALA A 39 -7.88 3.80 -7.06
CA ALA A 39 -6.42 3.68 -7.07
C ALA A 39 -5.76 4.88 -6.38
N ASP A 40 -6.18 6.10 -6.73
CA ASP A 40 -5.65 7.35 -6.16
C ASP A 40 -5.95 7.48 -4.66
N ARG A 41 -7.17 7.08 -4.24
CA ARG A 41 -7.55 7.06 -2.83
C ARG A 41 -6.67 6.09 -2.03
N ALA A 42 -6.53 4.86 -2.52
CA ALA A 42 -5.72 3.85 -1.84
C ALA A 42 -4.22 4.22 -1.84
N GLU A 43 -3.73 4.88 -2.90
CA GLU A 43 -2.38 5.46 -2.92
C GLU A 43 -2.19 6.53 -1.85
N SER A 44 -3.15 7.44 -1.76
CA SER A 44 -3.10 8.56 -0.81
C SER A 44 -3.13 8.07 0.63
N GLU A 45 -4.02 7.13 0.96
CA GLU A 45 -4.10 6.50 2.28
C GLU A 45 -2.79 5.80 2.63
N TRP A 46 -2.25 4.99 1.73
CA TRP A 46 -0.97 4.31 1.96
C TRP A 46 0.20 5.29 2.15
N ARG A 47 0.26 6.39 1.38
CA ARG A 47 1.29 7.42 1.54
C ARG A 47 1.19 8.13 2.89
N GLU A 48 -0.01 8.32 3.40
CA GLU A 48 -0.23 8.91 4.71
C GLU A 48 0.22 7.97 5.83
N GLU A 49 -0.17 6.70 5.77
CA GLU A 49 0.28 5.67 6.71
C GLU A 49 1.80 5.54 6.72
N LEU A 50 2.42 5.52 5.54
CA LEU A 50 3.87 5.45 5.40
C LEU A 50 4.56 6.67 6.05
N ARG A 51 3.97 7.87 5.95
CA ARG A 51 4.50 9.06 6.62
C ARG A 51 4.41 8.93 8.14
N ARG A 52 3.27 8.47 8.66
CA ARG A 52 3.08 8.25 10.11
C ARG A 52 4.08 7.23 10.65
N GLU A 53 4.28 6.12 9.96
CA GLU A 53 5.29 5.13 10.35
C GLU A 53 6.70 5.71 10.38
N GLN A 54 7.07 6.56 9.41
CA GLN A 54 8.37 7.20 9.39
C GLN A 54 8.55 8.18 10.55
N GLU A 55 7.55 9.01 10.83
CA GLU A 55 7.55 9.93 11.98
C GLU A 55 7.63 9.18 13.32
N GLU A 56 6.93 8.05 13.46
CA GLU A 56 7.02 7.20 14.65
C GLU A 56 8.42 6.59 14.81
N LYS A 57 9.01 6.09 13.71
CA LYS A 57 10.38 5.55 13.70
C LYS A 57 11.42 6.62 14.04
N GLU A 58 11.22 7.87 13.62
CA GLU A 58 12.11 8.99 13.96
C GLU A 58 11.99 9.41 15.43
N LYS A 59 10.77 9.46 15.98
CA LYS A 59 10.54 9.71 17.41
C LYS A 59 11.16 8.61 18.27
N GLU A 60 10.92 7.35 17.94
CA GLU A 60 11.50 6.21 18.68
C GLU A 60 13.04 6.24 18.71
N LYS A 61 13.68 6.67 17.61
CA LYS A 61 15.13 6.83 17.56
C LYS A 61 15.62 7.95 18.47
N THR A 62 14.90 9.08 18.51
CA THR A 62 15.27 10.25 19.31
C THR A 62 15.05 10.02 20.82
N ASP A 63 14.05 9.22 21.22
CA ASP A 63 13.78 8.88 22.62
C ASP A 63 14.77 7.84 23.20
N LYS A 64 15.57 7.18 22.35
CA LYS A 64 16.54 6.14 22.75
C LYS A 64 18.00 6.60 22.79
N ASP A 65 18.28 7.82 22.34
CA ASP A 65 19.59 8.50 22.43
C ASP A 65 19.67 9.40 23.68
#